data_AF-A0A7S2KFF7-F1
#
_entry.id   AF-A0A7S2KFF7-F1
#
_cell.length_a   1.000
_cell.length_b   1.000
_cell.length_c   1.000
_cell.angle_alpha   90.00
_cell.angle_beta   90.00
_cell.angle_gamma   90.00
#
_symmetry.space_group_name_H-M   'P 1'
#
loop_
_entity.id
_entity.type
_entity.pdbx_description
1 polymer ?
#
loop_
_entity_poly.entity_id
_entity_poly.type
_entity_poly.pdbx_seq_one_letter_code
_entity_poly.pdbx_strand_id
1 'polypeptide(L)'
;KKYVPDVPFHAKCLHTHRYQPSDTNEVIRSIAGGESSSSAFQVTDLEYCAAHLATLCQHAFREHAVSGTGKLVNYSTLPDILIDEIIPNYFLPPGITFGEKEIQNIRKVTGVYSKGFRHNKKWEADSERKNNMAHPDIKAAAAKFLQPSFDAIQSYV
;
A
#
# COMPACT_ATOMS: atom_id res chain seq x y z
N LYS A 1 23.13 13.42 9.19
CA LYS A 1 22.61 12.81 10.45
C LYS A 1 22.76 11.31 10.30
N LYS A 2 23.61 10.69 11.12
CA LYS A 2 23.93 9.25 11.08
C LYS A 2 22.70 8.45 11.52
N TYR A 3 22.39 7.39 10.78
CA TYR A 3 21.44 6.35 11.17
C TYR A 3 21.93 5.71 12.47
N VAL A 4 21.06 5.64 13.48
CA VAL A 4 21.33 4.97 14.76
C VAL A 4 20.48 3.70 14.76
N PRO A 5 21.08 2.51 14.58
CA PRO A 5 20.36 1.24 14.56
C PRO A 5 20.23 0.76 16.00
N ASP A 6 19.25 1.24 16.76
CA ASP A 6 18.99 0.67 18.09
C ASP A 6 17.61 1.00 18.67
N VAL A 7 16.61 1.25 17.82
CA VAL A 7 15.22 1.22 18.26
C VAL A 7 14.65 -0.13 17.84
N PRO A 8 14.28 -1.03 18.76
CA PRO A 8 13.59 -2.26 18.39
C PRO A 8 12.25 -1.83 17.80
N PHE A 9 12.17 -1.81 16.47
CA PHE A 9 10.96 -1.49 15.74
C PHE A 9 9.90 -2.51 16.19
N HIS A 10 9.01 -2.11 17.09
CA HIS A 10 7.79 -2.85 17.40
C HIS A 10 6.82 -2.68 16.24
N ALA A 11 7.21 -3.15 15.07
CA ALA A 11 6.38 -3.12 13.89
C ALA A 11 5.12 -3.94 14.19
N LYS A 12 3.95 -3.42 13.84
CA LYS A 12 2.67 -4.04 14.23
C LYS A 12 2.53 -5.46 13.69
N CYS A 13 3.08 -5.72 12.50
CA CYS A 13 3.20 -7.06 11.93
C CYS A 13 3.85 -8.07 12.89
N LEU A 14 4.88 -7.70 13.64
CA LEU A 14 5.64 -8.65 14.47
C LEU A 14 4.87 -9.20 15.67
N HIS A 15 3.76 -8.58 16.08
CA HIS A 15 2.91 -9.12 17.15
C HIS A 15 2.34 -10.49 16.80
N THR A 16 2.11 -10.77 15.51
CA THR A 16 1.60 -12.06 15.03
C THR A 16 2.71 -12.98 14.52
N HIS A 17 3.99 -12.59 14.61
CA HIS A 17 5.08 -13.38 14.03
C HIS A 17 5.20 -14.79 14.64
N ARG A 18 4.81 -14.96 15.90
CA ARG A 18 4.74 -16.28 16.57
C ARG A 18 3.47 -17.08 16.24
N TYR A 19 2.42 -16.41 15.78
CA TYR A 19 1.12 -17.00 15.43
C TYR A 19 0.74 -16.52 14.03
N GLN A 20 1.58 -16.89 13.06
CA GLN A 20 1.49 -16.37 11.70
C GLN A 20 0.15 -16.81 11.07
N PRO A 21 -0.62 -15.89 10.46
CA PRO A 21 -1.80 -16.26 9.68
C PRO A 21 -1.44 -17.30 8.61
N SER A 22 -2.34 -18.25 8.33
CA SER A 22 -2.14 -19.30 7.31
C SER A 22 -1.75 -18.71 5.96
N ASP A 23 -2.37 -17.60 5.61
CA ASP A 23 -2.26 -17.01 4.28
C ASP A 23 -0.91 -16.28 4.14
N THR A 24 -0.40 -15.70 5.23
CA THR A 24 0.98 -15.19 5.29
C THR A 24 2.00 -16.31 5.11
N ASN A 25 1.76 -17.48 5.70
CA ASN A 25 2.63 -18.65 5.50
C ASN A 25 2.59 -19.13 4.04
N GLU A 26 1.45 -19.06 3.37
CA GLU A 26 1.31 -19.42 1.95
C GLU A 26 2.14 -18.47 1.06
N VAL A 27 2.06 -17.16 1.31
CA VAL A 27 2.91 -16.17 0.63
C VAL A 27 4.40 -16.46 0.88
N ILE A 28 4.77 -16.77 2.12
CA ILE A 28 6.16 -17.11 2.46
C ILE A 28 6.62 -18.35 1.68
N ARG A 29 5.82 -19.43 1.68
CA ARG A 29 6.18 -20.68 1.01
C ARG A 29 6.26 -20.55 -0.50
N SER A 30 5.29 -19.87 -1.12
CA SER A 30 5.23 -19.67 -2.57
C SER A 30 6.42 -18.87 -3.10
N ILE A 31 6.94 -17.91 -2.31
CA ILE A 31 8.05 -17.05 -2.72
C ILE A 31 9.42 -17.60 -2.26
N ALA A 32 9.49 -18.22 -1.08
CA ALA A 32 10.74 -18.79 -0.55
C ALA A 32 11.05 -20.22 -1.06
N GLY A 33 10.12 -20.85 -1.81
CA GLY A 33 10.34 -22.14 -2.46
C GLY A 33 10.41 -23.34 -1.51
N GLY A 34 9.90 -23.22 -0.28
CA GLY A 34 9.96 -24.27 0.74
C GLY A 34 8.66 -25.07 0.85
N GLU A 35 8.69 -26.35 0.48
CA GLU A 35 7.54 -27.28 0.61
C GLU A 35 7.21 -27.66 2.06
N SER A 36 8.13 -27.42 3.00
CA SER A 36 7.98 -27.81 4.42
C SER A 36 7.53 -26.67 5.32
N SER A 37 6.69 -26.97 6.30
CA SER A 37 6.17 -26.05 7.34
C SER A 37 7.25 -25.38 8.19
N SER A 38 8.49 -25.86 8.18
CA SER A 38 9.65 -25.26 8.83
C SER A 38 10.22 -24.02 8.11
N SER A 39 9.86 -23.78 6.84
CA SER A 39 10.36 -22.62 6.05
C SER A 39 9.80 -21.27 6.53
N ALA A 40 8.60 -21.27 7.12
CA ALA A 40 7.95 -20.07 7.67
C ALA A 40 8.69 -19.47 8.88
N PHE A 41 9.55 -20.27 9.54
CA PHE A 41 10.38 -19.83 10.66
C PHE A 41 11.78 -19.38 10.23
N GLN A 42 12.10 -19.42 8.93
CA GLN A 42 13.43 -19.04 8.41
C GLN A 42 13.46 -17.63 7.80
N VAL A 43 12.33 -16.94 7.74
CA VAL A 43 12.28 -15.56 7.25
C VAL A 43 12.66 -14.58 8.35
N THR A 44 13.36 -13.51 7.97
CA THR A 44 13.67 -12.40 8.88
C THR A 44 12.40 -11.63 9.25
N ASP A 45 12.44 -10.86 10.34
CA ASP A 45 11.33 -9.97 10.74
C ASP A 45 10.90 -9.02 9.61
N LEU A 46 11.84 -8.53 8.81
CA LEU A 46 11.56 -7.65 7.67
C LEU A 46 10.85 -8.39 6.54
N GLU A 47 11.30 -9.61 6.22
CA GLU A 47 10.65 -10.47 5.23
C GLU A 47 9.25 -10.89 5.68
N TYR A 48 9.08 -11.25 6.96
CA TYR A 48 7.77 -11.57 7.51
C TYR A 48 6.82 -10.37 7.41
N CYS A 49 7.27 -9.17 7.79
CA CYS A 49 6.45 -7.97 7.66
C CYS A 49 6.10 -7.64 6.20
N ALA A 50 7.03 -7.83 5.26
CA ALA A 50 6.78 -7.65 3.83
C ALA A 50 5.76 -8.69 3.31
N ALA A 51 5.90 -9.96 3.68
CA ALA A 51 4.97 -11.03 3.33
C ALA A 51 3.58 -10.81 3.92
N HIS A 52 3.50 -10.35 5.18
CA HIS A 52 2.23 -10.03 5.82
C HIS A 52 1.53 -8.86 5.10
N LEU A 53 2.24 -7.82 4.70
CA LEU A 53 1.67 -6.75 3.86
C LEU A 53 1.23 -7.27 2.49
N ALA A 54 2.03 -8.12 1.85
CA ALA A 54 1.69 -8.73 0.57
C ALA A 54 0.40 -9.55 0.66
N THR A 55 0.18 -10.25 1.78
CA THR A 55 -1.04 -11.00 2.08
C THR A 55 -2.25 -10.08 2.15
N LEU A 56 -2.16 -8.94 2.85
CA LEU A 56 -3.25 -7.95 2.89
C LEU A 56 -3.59 -7.41 1.50
N CYS A 57 -2.57 -7.13 0.67
CA CYS A 57 -2.77 -6.71 -0.71
C CYS A 57 -3.47 -7.79 -1.55
N GLN A 58 -3.06 -9.06 -1.40
CA GLN A 58 -3.67 -10.17 -2.12
C GLN A 58 -5.11 -10.40 -1.70
N HIS A 59 -5.45 -10.29 -0.41
CA HIS A 59 -6.85 -10.38 0.03
C HIS A 59 -7.69 -9.24 -0.55
N ALA A 60 -7.21 -7.99 -0.46
CA ALA A 60 -7.92 -6.86 -1.05
C ALA A 60 -8.17 -7.06 -2.55
N PHE A 61 -7.19 -7.58 -3.28
CA PHE A 61 -7.30 -7.86 -4.70
C PHE A 61 -8.25 -9.03 -5.01
N ARG A 62 -8.15 -10.16 -4.27
CA ARG A 62 -9.05 -11.31 -4.42
C ARG A 62 -10.51 -10.92 -4.14
N GLU A 63 -10.76 -10.17 -3.07
CA GLU A 63 -12.11 -9.70 -2.73
C GLU A 63 -12.66 -8.71 -3.77
N HIS A 64 -11.81 -7.86 -4.34
CA HIS A 64 -12.19 -7.00 -5.47
C HIS A 64 -12.58 -7.83 -6.69
N ALA A 65 -11.81 -8.87 -7.03
CA ALA A 65 -12.09 -9.77 -8.15
C ALA A 65 -13.37 -10.59 -7.98
N VAL A 66 -13.69 -11.00 -6.74
CA VAL A 66 -14.92 -11.78 -6.44
C VAL A 66 -16.16 -10.89 -6.38
N SER A 67 -16.09 -9.79 -5.63
CA SER A 67 -17.26 -8.93 -5.43
C SER A 67 -17.54 -8.05 -6.64
N GLY A 68 -16.51 -7.70 -7.42
CA GLY A 68 -16.60 -6.67 -8.47
C GLY A 68 -16.94 -5.28 -7.92
N THR A 69 -16.95 -5.11 -6.60
CA THR A 69 -17.31 -3.86 -5.94
C THR A 69 -16.06 -3.09 -5.49
N GLY A 70 -16.15 -1.76 -5.52
CA GLY A 70 -15.02 -0.89 -5.26
C GLY A 70 -14.15 -0.65 -6.51
N LYS A 71 -13.22 0.29 -6.38
CA LYS A 71 -12.33 0.73 -7.46
C LYS A 71 -10.89 0.68 -6.96
N LEU A 72 -10.05 -0.07 -7.66
CA LEU A 72 -8.61 0.00 -7.49
C LEU A 72 -8.12 1.29 -8.16
N VAL A 73 -7.26 2.04 -7.48
CA VAL A 73 -6.80 3.35 -7.92
C VAL A 73 -5.33 3.54 -7.60
N ASN A 74 -4.58 4.08 -8.56
CA ASN A 74 -3.21 4.48 -8.32
C ASN A 74 -3.23 5.78 -7.53
N TYR A 75 -2.48 5.83 -6.43
CA TYR A 75 -2.45 6.98 -5.56
C TYR A 75 -2.00 8.27 -6.29
N SER A 76 -1.15 8.16 -7.31
CA SER A 76 -0.68 9.32 -8.07
C SER A 76 -1.78 9.97 -8.93
N THR A 77 -2.77 9.19 -9.38
CA THR A 77 -3.88 9.64 -10.23
C THR A 77 -5.18 9.81 -9.45
N LEU A 78 -5.18 9.50 -8.14
CA LEU A 78 -6.36 9.52 -7.29
C LEU A 78 -7.16 10.82 -7.36
N PRO A 79 -6.57 12.04 -7.34
CA PRO A 79 -7.36 13.27 -7.40
C PRO A 79 -8.20 13.39 -8.67
N ASP A 80 -7.64 13.05 -9.84
CA ASP A 80 -8.36 13.14 -11.10
C ASP A 80 -9.40 12.01 -11.22
N ILE A 81 -9.04 10.77 -10.84
CA ILE A 81 -10.00 9.66 -10.80
C ILE A 81 -11.17 9.96 -9.84
N LEU A 82 -10.92 10.67 -8.73
CA LEU A 82 -11.96 11.09 -7.80
C LEU A 82 -13.00 11.99 -8.48
N ILE A 83 -12.52 12.95 -9.28
CA ILE A 83 -13.33 13.96 -9.96
C ILE A 83 -14.08 13.35 -11.13
N ASP A 84 -13.40 12.56 -11.95
CA ASP A 84 -13.89 12.12 -13.26
C ASP A 84 -14.70 10.82 -13.18
N GLU A 85 -14.39 9.95 -12.21
CA GLU A 85 -14.97 8.60 -12.16
C GLU A 85 -15.65 8.31 -10.83
N ILE A 86 -14.95 8.43 -9.70
CA ILE A 86 -15.46 7.92 -8.43
C ILE A 86 -16.68 8.73 -7.97
N ILE A 87 -16.57 10.05 -7.84
CA ILE A 87 -17.69 10.83 -7.32
C ILE A 87 -18.91 10.80 -8.26
N PRO A 88 -18.74 11.05 -9.58
CA PRO A 88 -19.87 11.03 -10.50
C PRO A 88 -20.60 9.67 -10.55
N ASN A 89 -19.86 8.55 -10.53
CA ASN A 89 -20.47 7.23 -10.74
C ASN A 89 -20.90 6.53 -9.45
N TYR A 90 -20.31 6.85 -8.29
CA TYR A 90 -20.59 6.15 -7.04
C TYR A 90 -21.34 6.98 -6.00
N PHE A 91 -21.28 8.32 -6.07
CA PHE A 91 -21.78 9.20 -5.01
C PHE A 91 -22.81 10.22 -5.48
N LEU A 92 -22.87 10.54 -6.77
CA LEU A 92 -23.84 11.47 -7.31
C LEU A 92 -25.01 10.74 -8.01
N PRO A 93 -26.19 11.37 -8.07
CA PRO A 93 -27.26 10.90 -8.95
C PRO A 93 -26.81 10.82 -10.42
N PRO A 94 -27.34 9.87 -11.20
CA PRO A 94 -26.99 9.73 -12.61
C PRO A 94 -27.16 11.04 -13.38
N GLY A 95 -26.14 11.42 -14.16
CA GLY A 95 -26.15 12.63 -14.98
C GLY A 95 -25.75 13.92 -14.26
N ILE A 96 -25.38 13.86 -12.97
CA ILE A 96 -24.80 15.01 -12.25
C ILE A 96 -23.28 14.93 -12.32
N THR A 97 -22.66 16.02 -12.74
CA THR A 97 -21.20 16.20 -12.75
C THR A 97 -20.82 17.43 -11.95
N PHE A 98 -19.54 17.52 -11.57
CA PHE A 98 -19.02 18.73 -10.97
C PHE A 98 -19.00 19.89 -11.96
N GLY A 99 -19.27 21.09 -11.45
CA GLY A 99 -18.95 22.32 -12.15
C GLY A 99 -17.46 22.65 -12.02
N GLU A 100 -17.00 23.56 -12.88
CA GLU A 100 -15.58 23.95 -12.91
C GLU A 100 -15.09 24.47 -11.54
N LYS A 101 -15.94 25.19 -10.80
CA LYS A 101 -15.59 25.73 -9.49
C LYS A 101 -15.33 24.62 -8.45
N GLU A 102 -16.15 23.58 -8.45
CA GLU A 102 -15.99 22.43 -7.57
C GLU A 102 -14.69 21.68 -7.90
N ILE A 103 -14.41 21.44 -9.18
CA ILE A 103 -13.18 20.79 -9.66
C ILE A 103 -11.94 21.56 -9.18
N GLN A 104 -11.92 22.88 -9.36
CA GLN A 104 -10.80 23.73 -8.93
C GLN A 104 -10.61 23.69 -7.41
N ASN A 105 -11.70 23.66 -6.64
CA ASN A 105 -11.63 23.53 -5.19
C ASN A 105 -11.06 22.18 -4.77
N ILE A 106 -11.50 21.08 -5.39
CA ILE A 106 -10.96 19.74 -5.10
C ILE A 106 -9.45 19.72 -5.36
N ARG A 107 -9.01 20.16 -6.55
CA ARG A 107 -7.59 20.23 -6.92
C ARG A 107 -6.75 21.07 -5.95
N LYS A 108 -7.31 22.20 -5.49
CA LYS A 108 -6.66 23.06 -4.50
C LYS A 108 -6.47 22.34 -3.17
N VAL A 109 -7.49 21.63 -2.68
CA VAL A 109 -7.45 20.93 -1.39
C VAL A 109 -6.52 19.72 -1.46
N THR A 110 -6.58 18.92 -2.53
CA THR A 110 -5.73 17.73 -2.71
C THR A 110 -4.25 18.09 -2.87
N GLY A 111 -3.93 19.32 -3.29
CA GLY A 111 -2.56 19.83 -3.38
C GLY A 111 -1.91 20.19 -2.03
N VAL A 112 -2.57 19.94 -0.90
CA VAL A 112 -2.09 20.29 0.45
C VAL A 112 -2.00 19.04 1.34
N TYR A 113 -0.96 18.99 2.18
CA TYR A 113 -0.80 17.91 3.16
C TYR A 113 -1.97 17.88 4.17
N SER A 114 -2.64 16.73 4.26
CA SER A 114 -3.70 16.48 5.26
C SER A 114 -3.17 16.34 6.69
N LYS A 115 -1.87 16.09 6.85
CA LYS A 115 -1.19 15.92 8.15
C LYS A 115 -0.15 17.01 8.34
N GLY A 116 -0.52 18.08 9.05
CA GLY A 116 0.38 19.16 9.38
C GLY A 116 -0.26 20.18 10.33
N PHE A 117 0.46 20.56 11.38
CA PHE A 117 0.05 21.62 12.32
C PHE A 117 -0.07 23.01 11.66
N ARG A 118 0.52 23.19 10.48
CA ARG A 118 0.40 24.40 9.68
C ARG A 118 -0.44 24.07 8.45
N HIS A 119 -1.66 24.57 8.43
CA HIS A 119 -2.51 24.56 7.24
C HIS A 119 -1.74 25.20 6.07
N ASN A 120 -1.88 24.63 4.87
CA ASN A 120 -1.29 25.09 3.59
C ASN A 120 0.14 24.64 3.25
N LYS A 121 0.70 23.60 3.87
CA LYS A 121 1.93 22.99 3.33
C LYS A 121 1.61 22.28 2.01
N LYS A 122 2.22 22.73 0.90
CA LYS A 122 2.09 22.08 -0.42
C LYS A 122 2.45 20.60 -0.31
N TRP A 123 1.64 19.76 -0.94
CA TRP A 123 1.93 18.35 -1.11
C TRP A 123 3.23 18.18 -1.89
N GLU A 124 4.11 17.33 -1.38
CA GLU A 124 5.39 16.99 -1.98
C GLU A 124 5.50 15.47 -1.91
N ALA A 125 5.64 14.79 -3.04
CA ALA A 125 5.84 13.35 -3.02
C ALA A 125 7.13 13.02 -2.26
N ASP A 126 7.03 12.21 -1.20
CA ASP A 126 8.19 11.84 -0.39
C ASP A 126 8.63 10.38 -0.59
N SER A 127 8.03 9.69 -1.57
CA SER A 127 8.30 8.29 -1.91
C SER A 127 9.75 8.06 -2.29
N GLU A 128 10.34 8.89 -3.16
CA GLU A 128 11.73 8.73 -3.59
C GLU A 128 12.70 8.94 -2.42
N ARG A 129 12.48 10.00 -1.62
CA ARG A 129 13.27 10.26 -0.42
C ARG A 129 13.18 9.10 0.57
N LYS A 130 11.97 8.57 0.83
CA LYS A 130 11.76 7.41 1.70
C LYS A 130 12.47 6.18 1.16
N ASN A 131 12.38 5.92 -0.15
CA ASN A 131 13.09 4.83 -0.79
C ASN A 131 14.61 4.99 -0.63
N ASN A 132 15.17 6.16 -0.94
CA ASN A 132 16.61 6.40 -0.84
C ASN A 132 17.14 6.24 0.59
N MET A 133 16.33 6.59 1.60
CA MET A 133 16.68 6.45 3.02
C MET A 133 16.41 5.06 3.60
N ALA A 134 15.68 4.19 2.91
CA ALA A 134 15.33 2.86 3.43
C ALA A 134 16.57 1.96 3.50
N HIS A 135 16.65 1.16 4.58
CA HIS A 135 17.70 0.17 4.76
C HIS A 135 17.70 -0.84 3.59
N PRO A 136 18.87 -1.27 3.08
CA PRO A 136 18.94 -2.24 1.98
C PRO A 136 18.10 -3.50 2.21
N ASP A 137 18.11 -4.05 3.43
CA ASP A 137 17.35 -5.26 3.76
C ASP A 137 15.83 -5.05 3.68
N ILE A 138 15.33 -3.86 4.01
CA ILE A 138 13.91 -3.52 3.85
C ILE A 138 13.54 -3.51 2.37
N LYS A 139 14.42 -2.93 1.53
CA LYS A 139 14.22 -2.91 0.08
C LYS A 139 14.23 -4.32 -0.49
N ALA A 140 15.18 -5.14 -0.07
CA ALA A 140 15.29 -6.52 -0.51
C ALA A 140 14.06 -7.34 -0.11
N ALA A 141 13.60 -7.23 1.14
CA ALA A 141 12.39 -7.89 1.62
C ALA A 141 11.14 -7.43 0.86
N ALA A 142 10.97 -6.12 0.65
CA ALA A 142 9.85 -5.57 -0.11
C ALA A 142 9.88 -6.00 -1.59
N ALA A 143 11.05 -5.96 -2.23
CA ALA A 143 11.22 -6.41 -3.62
C ALA A 143 10.89 -7.89 -3.77
N LYS A 144 11.28 -8.72 -2.80
CA LYS A 144 11.04 -10.17 -2.82
C LYS A 144 9.57 -10.53 -2.58
N PHE A 145 8.96 -9.96 -1.53
CA PHE A 145 7.64 -10.41 -1.07
C PHE A 145 6.48 -9.52 -1.50
N LEU A 146 6.67 -8.19 -1.58
CA LEU A 146 5.59 -7.24 -1.80
C LEU A 146 5.47 -6.82 -3.27
N GLN A 147 6.59 -6.69 -3.99
CA GLN A 147 6.60 -6.27 -5.39
C GLN A 147 5.72 -7.15 -6.30
N PRO A 148 5.70 -8.49 -6.18
CA PRO A 148 4.83 -9.32 -7.02
C PRO A 148 3.35 -8.98 -6.86
N SER A 149 2.89 -8.74 -5.62
CA SER A 149 1.51 -8.31 -5.35
C SER A 149 1.24 -6.92 -5.91
N PHE A 150 2.20 -6.00 -5.82
CA PHE A 150 2.06 -4.66 -6.40
C PHE A 150 1.92 -4.72 -7.93
N ASP A 151 2.82 -5.43 -8.62
CA ASP A 151 2.81 -5.54 -10.07
C ASP A 151 1.51 -6.19 -10.58
N ALA A 152 1.06 -7.25 -9.89
CA ALA A 152 -0.19 -7.93 -10.20
C ALA A 152 -1.41 -7.01 -10.01
N ILE A 153 -1.45 -6.16 -8.99
CA ILE A 153 -2.54 -5.20 -8.81
C ILE A 153 -2.44 -4.10 -9.86
N GLN A 154 -1.24 -3.59 -10.14
CA GLN A 154 -1.00 -2.46 -11.04
C GLN A 154 -1.44 -2.74 -12.48
N SER A 155 -1.51 -4.00 -12.92
CA SER A 155 -2.07 -4.35 -14.24
C SER A 155 -3.59 -4.19 -14.34
N TYR A 156 -4.29 -3.93 -13.23
CA TYR A 156 -5.75 -3.73 -13.17
C TYR A 156 -6.15 -2.28 -12.89
N VAL A 157 -5.18 -1.37 -12.79
CA VAL A 157 -5.37 0.04 -12.43
C VAL A 157 -4.95 0.95 -13.56
#